data_AF-A0A3S9N813-F1
#
_entry.id   AF-A0A3S9N813-F1
#
_cell.length_a   1.000
_cell.length_b   1.000
_cell.length_c   1.000
_cell.angle_alpha   90.00
_cell.angle_beta   90.00
_cell.angle_gamma   90.00
#
_symmetry.space_group_name_H-M   'P 1'
#
loop_
_entity.id
_entity.type
_entity.pdbx_description
1 polymer ?
#
loop_
_entity_poly.entity_id
_entity_poly.type
_entity_poly.pdbx_seq_one_letter_code
_entity_poly.pdbx_strand_id
1 'polypeptide(L)'
;MSQPARTAFRDDADKVAYVRREVNAASDAIRARFPLLDNQNLVGATVMAVSVSALLAIAWLYARGAIAWYVALPLAAFVTSLIHELEHDLIHLMYFKKTPWAYHLMMALCWLTRPGTINPWTRRRMHLHHHKVSGGESDLEEFGITNGERWGVKRLLMIADGMLAVVLRPAAMRRKVKQYVAAQPVQDRSERLQLRVEQVSSYMPIGHLYYTLWHAFVVYHVGLFALHAFGVAVTVPVVVERAMSIVDFLAVVWLGPNFVRSFCINFVSSNMHYFGDIDSRNVIQQTQVLNPWWMLPFQLFCFNFGSTHAIHHFVVRDPFYIRQLTARTAHAALREVGVRFNDVGTFARANRWGGYRPPRGTRNAPADA
;
A
#
# COMPACT_ATOMS: atom_id res chain seq x y z
N MET A 1 22.86 36.34 -0.35
CA MET A 1 22.63 35.21 -1.28
C MET A 1 21.28 35.43 -1.93
N SER A 2 21.27 35.79 -3.21
CA SER A 2 20.04 35.95 -4.00
C SER A 2 19.33 34.61 -4.11
N GLN A 3 18.04 34.56 -3.74
CA GLN A 3 17.21 33.39 -4.04
C GLN A 3 17.24 33.16 -5.56
N PRO A 4 17.48 31.93 -6.05
CA PRO A 4 17.36 31.64 -7.47
C PRO A 4 15.95 32.04 -7.92
N ALA A 5 15.85 32.68 -9.08
CA ALA A 5 14.57 33.08 -9.65
C ALA A 5 13.68 31.83 -9.77
N ARG A 6 12.49 31.87 -9.14
CA ARG A 6 11.51 30.79 -9.27
C ARG A 6 11.16 30.61 -10.75
N THR A 7 11.07 29.36 -11.17
CA THR A 7 10.68 29.01 -12.52
C THR A 7 9.24 29.48 -12.74
N ALA A 8 9.02 30.32 -13.76
CA ALA A 8 7.68 30.74 -14.12
C ALA A 8 6.98 29.62 -14.92
N PHE A 9 5.85 29.12 -14.41
CA PHE A 9 5.03 28.11 -15.07
C PHE A 9 3.74 28.73 -15.60
N ARG A 10 3.30 28.36 -16.81
CA ARG A 10 2.08 28.94 -17.41
C ARG A 10 0.83 28.28 -16.86
N ASP A 11 0.86 26.96 -16.70
CA ASP A 11 -0.24 26.15 -16.18
C ASP A 11 0.27 24.90 -15.45
N ASP A 12 -0.65 24.02 -15.03
CA ASP A 12 -0.31 22.78 -14.36
C ASP A 12 0.29 21.72 -15.29
N ALA A 13 0.03 21.77 -16.60
CA ALA A 13 0.65 20.87 -17.56
C ALA A 13 2.16 21.17 -17.71
N ASP A 14 2.52 22.45 -17.77
CA ASP A 14 3.91 22.92 -17.78
C ASP A 14 4.66 22.49 -16.51
N LYS A 15 4.01 22.58 -15.35
CA LYS A 15 4.55 22.07 -14.08
C LYS A 15 4.82 20.56 -14.12
N VAL A 16 3.86 19.77 -14.60
CA VAL A 16 4.01 18.32 -14.71
C VAL A 16 5.14 17.96 -15.69
N ALA A 17 5.23 18.67 -16.82
CA ALA A 17 6.30 18.50 -17.79
C ALA A 17 7.67 18.84 -17.20
N TYR A 18 7.76 19.90 -16.39
CA TYR A 18 8.97 20.26 -15.64
C TYR A 18 9.42 19.13 -14.72
N VAL A 19 8.55 18.62 -13.84
CA VAL A 19 8.90 17.53 -12.92
C VAL A 19 9.36 16.30 -13.70
N ARG A 20 8.62 15.91 -14.74
CA ARG A 20 9.00 14.76 -15.57
C ARG A 20 10.37 14.95 -16.19
N ARG A 21 10.69 16.14 -16.73
CA ARG A 21 12.00 16.40 -17.33
C ARG A 21 13.12 16.27 -16.30
N GLU A 22 13.00 16.92 -15.15
CA GLU A 22 14.05 16.90 -14.11
C GLU A 22 14.26 15.49 -13.54
N VAL A 23 13.16 14.76 -13.26
CA VAL A 23 13.24 13.39 -12.74
C VAL A 23 13.82 12.45 -13.78
N ASN A 24 13.36 12.52 -15.04
CA ASN A 24 13.89 11.67 -16.11
C ASN A 24 15.38 11.94 -16.35
N ALA A 25 15.81 13.20 -16.37
CA ALA A 25 17.23 13.54 -16.52
C ALA A 25 18.08 12.96 -15.39
N ALA A 26 17.60 13.02 -14.13
CA ALA A 26 18.27 12.39 -13.00
C ALA A 26 18.33 10.87 -13.12
N SER A 27 17.23 10.25 -13.58
CA SER A 27 17.13 8.80 -13.80
C SER A 27 18.03 8.32 -14.94
N ASP A 28 18.13 9.07 -16.03
CA ASP A 28 19.02 8.76 -17.15
C ASP A 28 20.49 8.93 -16.73
N ALA A 29 20.81 9.96 -15.92
CA ALA A 29 22.15 10.17 -15.38
C ALA A 29 22.60 9.05 -14.43
N ILE A 30 21.72 8.55 -13.55
CA ILE A 30 22.09 7.44 -12.64
C ILE A 30 22.27 6.12 -13.40
N ARG A 31 21.49 5.89 -14.46
CA ARG A 31 21.63 4.73 -15.36
C ARG A 31 22.93 4.77 -16.15
N ALA A 32 23.26 5.94 -16.71
CA ALA A 32 24.54 6.15 -17.38
C ALA A 32 25.74 5.92 -16.44
N ARG A 33 25.61 6.28 -15.16
CA ARG A 33 26.64 6.05 -14.14
C ARG A 33 26.73 4.58 -13.71
N PHE A 34 25.61 3.86 -13.67
CA PHE A 34 25.53 2.47 -13.23
C PHE A 34 24.78 1.61 -14.28
N PRO A 35 25.46 1.16 -15.35
CA PRO A 35 24.82 0.46 -16.47
C PRO A 35 24.03 -0.81 -16.09
N LEU A 36 24.34 -1.43 -14.94
CA LEU A 36 23.56 -2.56 -14.42
C LEU A 36 22.09 -2.19 -14.20
N LEU A 37 21.77 -0.93 -13.90
CA LEU A 37 20.41 -0.44 -13.66
C LEU A 37 19.54 -0.46 -14.93
N ASP A 38 20.15 -0.52 -16.12
CA ASP A 38 19.43 -0.70 -17.39
C ASP A 38 18.97 -2.15 -17.59
N ASN A 39 19.59 -3.11 -16.90
CA ASN A 39 19.14 -4.50 -16.86
C ASN A 39 18.05 -4.68 -15.80
N GLN A 40 16.92 -3.96 -15.96
CA GLN A 40 15.84 -3.95 -14.96
C GLN A 40 15.34 -5.35 -14.60
N ASN A 41 15.20 -6.25 -15.58
CA ASN A 41 14.79 -7.65 -15.33
C ASN A 41 15.76 -8.38 -14.38
N LEU A 42 17.07 -8.21 -14.60
CA LEU A 42 18.09 -8.83 -13.75
C LEU A 42 18.03 -8.26 -12.34
N VAL A 43 17.94 -6.93 -12.20
CA VAL A 43 17.83 -6.28 -10.89
C VAL A 43 16.55 -6.74 -10.17
N GLY A 44 15.40 -6.70 -10.83
CA GLY A 44 14.12 -7.12 -10.26
C GLY A 44 14.11 -8.59 -9.82
N ALA A 45 14.64 -9.49 -10.66
CA ALA A 45 14.75 -10.91 -10.30
C ALA A 45 15.74 -11.14 -9.15
N THR A 46 16.85 -10.41 -9.12
CA THR A 46 17.85 -10.51 -8.04
C THR A 46 17.26 -10.05 -6.71
N VAL A 47 16.58 -8.91 -6.67
CA VAL A 47 15.91 -8.42 -5.45
C VAL A 47 14.85 -9.42 -5.00
N MET A 48 14.06 -9.99 -5.92
CA MET A 48 13.06 -11.02 -5.58
C MET A 48 13.73 -12.26 -4.98
N ALA A 49 14.75 -12.82 -5.65
CA ALA A 49 15.44 -14.03 -5.20
C ALA A 49 16.09 -13.84 -3.84
N VAL A 50 16.78 -12.71 -3.62
CA VAL A 50 17.39 -12.37 -2.33
C VAL A 50 16.33 -12.20 -1.26
N SER A 51 15.21 -11.52 -1.56
CA SER A 51 14.14 -11.30 -0.59
C SER A 51 13.46 -12.60 -0.19
N VAL A 52 13.10 -13.46 -1.14
CA VAL A 52 12.51 -14.79 -0.85
C VAL A 52 13.50 -15.65 -0.06
N SER A 53 14.78 -15.68 -0.45
CA SER A 53 15.80 -16.43 0.28
C SER A 53 15.99 -15.91 1.70
N ALA A 54 15.95 -14.59 1.90
CA ALA A 54 16.02 -14.00 3.23
C ALA A 54 14.81 -14.40 4.10
N LEU A 55 13.59 -14.39 3.56
CA LEU A 55 12.40 -14.86 4.29
C LEU A 55 12.54 -16.32 4.72
N LEU A 56 13.02 -17.20 3.83
CA LEU A 56 13.27 -18.61 4.14
C LEU A 56 14.37 -18.77 5.19
N ALA A 57 15.46 -18.02 5.08
CA ALA A 57 16.56 -18.05 6.04
C ALA A 57 16.11 -17.56 7.43
N ILE A 58 15.30 -16.50 7.50
CA ILE A 58 14.73 -16.00 8.76
C ILE A 58 13.85 -17.08 9.41
N ALA A 59 12.96 -17.70 8.63
CA ALA A 59 12.10 -18.76 9.13
C ALA A 59 12.90 -19.96 9.63
N TRP A 60 13.95 -20.36 8.91
CA TRP A 60 14.83 -21.45 9.30
C TRP A 60 15.63 -21.13 10.57
N LEU A 61 16.23 -19.93 10.67
CA LEU A 61 16.95 -19.48 11.86
C LEU A 61 16.05 -19.42 13.08
N TYR A 62 14.82 -18.93 12.93
CA TYR A 62 13.82 -18.91 14.00
C TYR A 62 13.43 -20.33 14.42
N ALA A 63 13.17 -21.23 13.46
CA ALA A 63 12.84 -22.64 13.74
C ALA A 63 13.94 -23.38 14.50
N ARG A 64 15.21 -22.98 14.31
CA ARG A 64 16.37 -23.54 15.01
C ARG A 64 16.67 -22.86 16.36
N GLY A 65 15.89 -21.85 16.75
CA GLY A 65 16.12 -21.06 17.97
C GLY A 65 17.35 -20.14 17.89
N ALA A 66 17.89 -19.89 16.70
CA ALA A 66 19.08 -19.07 16.52
C ALA A 66 18.78 -17.56 16.62
N ILE A 67 17.55 -17.16 16.33
CA ILE A 67 17.07 -15.78 16.51
C ILE A 67 15.73 -15.80 17.24
N ALA A 68 15.49 -14.79 18.08
CA ALA A 68 14.23 -14.63 18.78
C ALA A 68 13.14 -14.05 17.86
N TRP A 69 11.87 -14.22 18.25
CA TRP A 69 10.73 -13.74 17.46
C TRP A 69 10.77 -12.22 17.23
N TYR A 70 11.23 -11.44 18.22
CA TYR A 70 11.34 -9.98 18.13
C TYR A 70 12.47 -9.51 17.20
N VAL A 71 13.31 -10.43 16.71
CA VAL A 71 14.28 -10.20 15.63
C VAL A 71 13.72 -10.71 14.30
N ALA A 72 13.20 -11.94 14.30
CA ALA A 72 12.67 -12.58 13.09
C ALA A 72 11.52 -11.79 12.46
N LEU A 73 10.56 -11.36 13.27
CA LEU A 73 9.35 -10.71 12.79
C LEU A 73 9.65 -9.34 12.14
N PRO A 74 10.38 -8.39 12.77
CA PRO A 74 10.72 -7.13 12.13
C PRO A 74 11.61 -7.32 10.89
N LEU A 75 12.56 -8.25 10.91
CA LEU A 75 13.43 -8.51 9.77
C LEU A 75 12.61 -9.03 8.57
N ALA A 76 11.70 -9.98 8.80
CA ALA A 76 10.79 -10.47 7.78
C ALA A 76 9.87 -9.35 7.27
N ALA A 77 9.36 -8.48 8.14
CA ALA A 77 8.51 -7.35 7.75
C ALA A 77 9.27 -6.37 6.84
N PHE A 78 10.53 -6.08 7.15
CA PHE A 78 11.41 -5.24 6.33
C PHE A 78 11.65 -5.88 4.95
N VAL A 79 12.04 -7.15 4.88
CA VAL A 79 12.24 -7.86 3.60
C VAL A 79 10.96 -7.88 2.77
N THR A 80 9.81 -8.06 3.44
CA THR A 80 8.50 -8.04 2.79
C THR A 80 8.13 -6.67 2.23
N SER A 81 8.69 -5.58 2.78
CA SER A 81 8.54 -4.23 2.23
C SER A 81 9.26 -4.06 0.87
N LEU A 82 10.41 -4.70 0.66
CA LEU A 82 11.08 -4.73 -0.65
C LEU A 82 10.21 -5.43 -1.71
N ILE A 83 9.59 -6.54 -1.33
CA ILE A 83 8.66 -7.27 -2.21
C ILE A 83 7.40 -6.41 -2.50
N HIS A 84 7.03 -5.46 -1.63
CA HIS A 84 5.99 -4.47 -1.97
C HIS A 84 6.34 -3.70 -3.24
N GLU A 85 7.51 -3.08 -3.18
CA GLU A 85 7.97 -2.16 -4.19
C GLU A 85 8.19 -2.89 -5.51
N LEU A 86 8.67 -4.14 -5.44
CA LEU A 86 8.73 -5.03 -6.60
C LEU A 86 7.36 -5.31 -7.23
N GLU A 87 6.32 -5.60 -6.45
CA GLU A 87 4.97 -5.79 -7.01
C GLU A 87 4.43 -4.51 -7.61
N HIS A 88 4.66 -3.38 -6.95
CA HIS A 88 4.26 -2.08 -7.46
C HIS A 88 4.91 -1.79 -8.83
N ASP A 89 6.19 -2.11 -8.98
CA ASP A 89 6.89 -2.03 -10.27
C ASP A 89 6.38 -3.08 -11.29
N LEU A 90 6.09 -4.31 -10.86
CA LEU A 90 5.52 -5.38 -11.72
C LEU A 90 4.14 -5.00 -12.26
N ILE A 91 3.28 -4.39 -11.45
CA ILE A 91 1.95 -3.90 -11.84
C ILE A 91 2.04 -3.01 -13.08
N HIS A 92 3.09 -2.19 -13.17
CA HIS A 92 3.41 -1.31 -14.30
C HIS A 92 4.23 -1.98 -15.42
N LEU A 93 4.43 -3.29 -15.36
CA LEU A 93 5.21 -4.09 -16.32
C LEU A 93 6.66 -3.59 -16.47
N MET A 94 7.27 -3.12 -15.38
CA MET A 94 8.68 -2.69 -15.38
C MET A 94 9.67 -3.85 -15.47
N TYR A 95 9.23 -5.06 -15.12
CA TYR A 95 10.04 -6.28 -15.23
C TYR A 95 9.33 -7.33 -16.09
N PHE A 96 10.11 -8.06 -16.88
CA PHE A 96 9.70 -9.23 -17.67
C PHE A 96 8.52 -8.99 -18.61
N LYS A 97 8.32 -7.75 -19.09
CA LYS A 97 7.25 -7.39 -20.04
C LYS A 97 7.19 -8.30 -21.28
N LYS A 98 8.35 -8.76 -21.76
CA LYS A 98 8.48 -9.65 -22.94
C LYS A 98 8.57 -11.14 -22.57
N THR A 99 8.49 -11.50 -21.29
CA THR A 99 8.68 -12.87 -20.78
C THR A 99 7.55 -13.21 -19.81
N PRO A 100 6.34 -13.54 -20.30
CA PRO A 100 5.14 -13.63 -19.47
C PRO A 100 5.25 -14.61 -18.30
N TRP A 101 5.86 -15.79 -18.51
CA TRP A 101 5.98 -16.78 -17.44
C TRP A 101 6.77 -16.25 -16.24
N ALA A 102 7.86 -15.48 -16.49
CA ALA A 102 8.70 -14.91 -15.44
C ALA A 102 7.95 -13.79 -14.71
N TYR A 103 7.23 -12.95 -15.45
CA TYR A 103 6.32 -11.95 -14.87
C TYR A 103 5.27 -12.58 -13.95
N HIS A 104 4.57 -13.62 -14.42
CA HIS A 104 3.54 -14.31 -13.63
C HIS A 104 4.12 -15.04 -12.42
N LEU A 105 5.31 -15.63 -12.54
CA LEU A 105 6.03 -16.21 -11.41
C LEU A 105 6.34 -15.16 -10.34
N MET A 106 6.87 -14.00 -10.72
CA MET A 106 7.16 -12.93 -9.76
C MET A 106 5.89 -12.38 -9.09
N MET A 107 4.79 -12.24 -9.85
CA MET A 107 3.49 -11.86 -9.27
C MET A 107 2.99 -12.91 -8.27
N ALA A 108 3.12 -14.21 -8.57
CA ALA A 108 2.78 -15.29 -7.65
C ALA A 108 3.64 -15.25 -6.38
N LEU A 109 4.95 -15.03 -6.52
CA LEU A 109 5.86 -14.90 -5.38
C LEU A 109 5.52 -13.69 -4.51
N CYS A 110 5.14 -12.55 -5.11
CA CYS A 110 4.63 -11.40 -4.37
C CYS A 110 3.42 -11.78 -3.51
N TRP A 111 2.48 -12.56 -4.06
CA TRP A 111 1.27 -12.94 -3.34
C TRP A 111 1.52 -13.97 -2.23
N LEU A 112 2.37 -14.97 -2.49
CA LEU A 112 2.71 -16.01 -1.51
C LEU A 112 3.47 -15.44 -0.31
N THR A 113 4.41 -14.53 -0.56
CA THR A 113 5.17 -13.86 0.50
C THR A 113 4.35 -12.78 1.20
N ARG A 114 3.30 -12.26 0.53
CA ARG A 114 2.40 -11.22 1.04
C ARG A 114 0.95 -11.61 1.00
N PRO A 115 0.58 -12.60 1.81
CA PRO A 115 -0.74 -13.19 1.72
C PRO A 115 -1.84 -12.24 2.23
N GLY A 116 -1.52 -11.26 3.09
CA GLY A 116 -2.48 -10.31 3.64
C GLY A 116 -3.00 -9.24 2.67
N THR A 117 -2.47 -9.19 1.44
CA THR A 117 -2.90 -8.25 0.40
C THR A 117 -3.86 -8.91 -0.59
N ILE A 118 -4.61 -8.08 -1.32
CA ILE A 118 -5.40 -8.57 -2.45
C ILE A 118 -4.50 -9.23 -3.51
N ASN A 119 -5.10 -10.11 -4.29
CA ASN A 119 -4.54 -10.75 -5.47
C ASN A 119 -3.85 -9.69 -6.35
N PRO A 120 -2.57 -9.87 -6.70
CA PRO A 120 -1.79 -8.81 -7.34
C PRO A 120 -2.23 -8.54 -8.80
N TRP A 121 -2.87 -9.50 -9.47
CA TRP A 121 -3.48 -9.28 -10.79
C TRP A 121 -4.74 -8.42 -10.71
N THR A 122 -5.56 -8.63 -9.67
CA THR A 122 -6.70 -7.75 -9.36
C THR A 122 -6.20 -6.35 -8.98
N ARG A 123 -5.21 -6.29 -8.09
CA ARG A 123 -4.59 -5.03 -7.67
C ARG A 123 -4.02 -4.25 -8.85
N ARG A 124 -3.40 -4.92 -9.82
CA ARG A 124 -2.87 -4.28 -11.03
C ARG A 124 -3.92 -3.42 -11.72
N ARG A 125 -5.14 -3.93 -11.93
CA ARG A 125 -6.22 -3.17 -12.56
C ARG A 125 -6.64 -1.97 -11.72
N MET A 126 -6.81 -2.18 -10.41
CA MET A 126 -7.16 -1.13 -9.46
C MET A 126 -6.11 -0.01 -9.44
N HIS A 127 -4.83 -0.38 -9.44
CA HIS A 127 -3.71 0.54 -9.35
C HIS A 127 -3.52 1.38 -10.61
N LEU A 128 -3.62 0.76 -11.79
CA LEU A 128 -3.59 1.50 -13.05
C LEU A 128 -4.78 2.48 -13.17
N HIS A 129 -5.92 2.16 -12.57
CA HIS A 129 -7.05 3.08 -12.48
C HIS A 129 -6.78 4.20 -11.47
N HIS A 130 -6.26 3.86 -10.29
CA HIS A 130 -5.86 4.80 -9.26
C HIS A 130 -4.90 5.88 -9.80
N HIS A 131 -3.89 5.53 -10.60
CA HIS A 131 -3.02 6.52 -11.24
C HIS A 131 -3.75 7.60 -12.06
N LYS A 132 -4.88 7.24 -12.67
CA LYS A 132 -5.67 8.14 -13.52
C LYS A 132 -6.62 9.02 -12.71
N VAL A 133 -7.11 8.53 -11.58
CA VAL A 133 -8.20 9.15 -10.82
C VAL A 133 -7.94 9.19 -9.31
N SER A 134 -6.69 9.19 -8.88
CA SER A 134 -6.27 9.10 -7.48
C SER A 134 -7.04 10.10 -6.61
N GLY A 135 -7.56 9.62 -5.48
CA GLY A 135 -8.38 10.41 -4.56
C GLY A 135 -9.77 10.77 -5.10
N GLY A 136 -10.13 10.33 -6.30
CA GLY A 136 -11.41 10.60 -6.96
C GLY A 136 -12.53 9.64 -6.58
N GLU A 137 -13.67 9.79 -7.24
CA GLU A 137 -14.89 9.05 -6.90
C GLU A 137 -14.77 7.53 -7.10
N SER A 138 -14.10 7.09 -8.18
CA SER A 138 -13.95 5.69 -8.54
C SER A 138 -12.62 5.06 -8.13
N ASP A 139 -11.80 5.78 -7.35
CA ASP A 139 -10.56 5.26 -6.78
C ASP A 139 -10.87 4.26 -5.65
N LEU A 140 -10.76 2.97 -5.97
CA LEU A 140 -11.03 1.87 -5.04
C LEU A 140 -9.79 1.45 -4.25
N GLU A 141 -8.58 1.61 -4.79
CA GLU A 141 -7.35 1.15 -4.14
C GLU A 141 -7.14 1.93 -2.83
N GLU A 142 -7.08 3.26 -2.94
CA GLU A 142 -6.86 4.11 -1.76
C GLU A 142 -8.06 4.12 -0.80
N PHE A 143 -9.29 4.03 -1.33
CA PHE A 143 -10.48 3.92 -0.49
C PHE A 143 -10.49 2.62 0.33
N GLY A 144 -10.00 1.52 -0.26
CA GLY A 144 -9.83 0.22 0.37
C GLY A 144 -8.93 0.30 1.61
N ILE A 145 -7.88 1.11 1.55
CA ILE A 145 -6.94 1.33 2.67
C ILE A 145 -7.26 2.57 3.51
N THR A 146 -8.52 3.03 3.50
CA THR A 146 -9.08 4.09 4.36
C THR A 146 -8.80 5.55 3.98
N ASN A 147 -8.30 5.83 2.76
CA ASN A 147 -8.21 7.21 2.29
C ASN A 147 -9.60 7.88 2.31
N GLY A 148 -9.67 9.09 2.87
CA GLY A 148 -10.91 9.84 3.05
C GLY A 148 -11.72 9.52 4.31
N GLU A 149 -11.31 8.54 5.12
CA GLU A 149 -11.94 8.25 6.41
C GLU A 149 -11.41 9.20 7.51
N ARG A 150 -12.27 9.63 8.43
CA ARG A 150 -11.84 10.41 9.59
C ARG A 150 -11.05 9.52 10.57
N TRP A 151 -10.03 10.08 11.21
CA TRP A 151 -9.30 9.39 12.27
C TRP A 151 -10.19 9.11 13.48
N GLY A 152 -9.98 7.92 14.06
CA GLY A 152 -10.71 7.37 15.20
C GLY A 152 -10.45 5.87 15.29
N VAL A 153 -10.97 5.23 16.34
CA VAL A 153 -10.77 3.79 16.59
C VAL A 153 -11.17 2.94 15.38
N LYS A 154 -12.28 3.28 14.72
CA LYS A 154 -12.72 2.60 13.49
C LYS A 154 -11.66 2.61 12.39
N ARG A 155 -11.07 3.78 12.08
CA ARG A 155 -10.04 3.90 11.04
C ARG A 155 -8.77 3.14 11.42
N LEU A 156 -8.38 3.19 12.69
CA LEU A 156 -7.22 2.45 13.19
C LEU A 156 -7.37 0.94 12.97
N LEU A 157 -8.52 0.37 13.31
CA LEU A 157 -8.82 -1.05 13.08
C LEU A 157 -8.80 -1.41 11.59
N MET A 158 -9.36 -0.55 10.74
CA MET A 158 -9.37 -0.77 9.29
C MET A 158 -7.98 -0.64 8.63
N ILE A 159 -7.10 0.23 9.13
CA ILE A 159 -5.71 0.33 8.65
C ILE A 159 -4.93 -0.93 9.03
N ALA A 160 -5.15 -1.43 10.25
CA ALA A 160 -4.50 -2.63 10.76
C ALA A 160 -4.95 -3.91 10.05
N ASP A 161 -6.21 -3.97 9.62
CA ASP A 161 -6.79 -5.19 9.06
C ASP A 161 -7.67 -4.89 7.84
N GLY A 162 -7.26 -5.42 6.68
CA GLY A 162 -7.95 -5.20 5.41
C GLY A 162 -9.34 -5.86 5.35
N MET A 163 -9.60 -6.91 6.12
CA MET A 163 -10.95 -7.49 6.24
C MET A 163 -11.85 -6.58 7.06
N LEU A 164 -11.35 -6.00 8.15
CA LEU A 164 -12.10 -5.01 8.92
C LEU A 164 -12.43 -3.77 8.08
N ALA A 165 -11.54 -3.35 7.16
CA ALA A 165 -11.83 -2.26 6.22
C ALA A 165 -13.07 -2.53 5.35
N VAL A 166 -13.35 -3.79 5.04
CA VAL A 166 -14.54 -4.24 4.30
C VAL A 166 -15.75 -4.39 5.23
N VAL A 167 -15.61 -5.13 6.33
CA VAL A 167 -16.70 -5.51 7.25
C VAL A 167 -17.26 -4.31 8.02
N LEU A 168 -16.43 -3.31 8.34
CA LEU A 168 -16.87 -2.10 9.06
C LEU A 168 -17.49 -1.04 8.14
N ARG A 169 -17.47 -1.26 6.82
CA ARG A 169 -17.98 -0.32 5.79
C ARG A 169 -18.71 -1.02 4.63
N PRO A 170 -19.59 -2.02 4.86
CA PRO A 170 -20.06 -2.90 3.80
C PRO A 170 -20.87 -2.15 2.72
N ALA A 171 -21.74 -1.21 3.12
CA ALA A 171 -22.49 -0.39 2.19
C ALA A 171 -21.61 0.57 1.37
N ALA A 172 -20.58 1.15 2.01
CA ALA A 172 -19.65 2.06 1.33
C ALA A 172 -18.72 1.30 0.36
N MET A 173 -18.23 0.12 0.74
CA MET A 173 -17.51 -0.79 -0.16
C MET A 173 -18.34 -1.16 -1.38
N ARG A 174 -19.60 -1.60 -1.18
CA ARG A 174 -20.49 -1.94 -2.31
C ARG A 174 -20.70 -0.75 -3.25
N ARG A 175 -20.88 0.47 -2.71
CA ARG A 175 -20.98 1.68 -3.54
C ARG A 175 -19.69 1.96 -4.29
N LYS A 176 -18.53 1.88 -3.62
CA LYS A 176 -17.23 2.15 -4.24
C LYS A 176 -16.90 1.14 -5.34
N VAL A 177 -17.16 -0.15 -5.12
CA VAL A 177 -17.01 -1.18 -6.16
C VAL A 177 -17.91 -0.90 -7.35
N LYS A 178 -19.17 -0.48 -7.13
CA LYS A 178 -20.06 -0.07 -8.24
C LYS A 178 -19.50 1.12 -9.02
N GLN A 179 -18.97 2.15 -8.34
CA GLN A 179 -18.34 3.31 -8.96
C GLN A 179 -17.09 2.92 -9.77
N TYR A 180 -16.23 2.06 -9.20
CA TYR A 180 -15.05 1.52 -9.87
C TYR A 180 -15.41 0.75 -11.14
N VAL A 181 -16.34 -0.20 -11.05
CA VAL A 181 -16.78 -1.03 -12.20
C VAL A 181 -17.45 -0.17 -13.27
N ALA A 182 -18.24 0.84 -12.89
CA ALA A 182 -18.85 1.76 -13.84
C ALA A 182 -17.84 2.64 -14.57
N ALA A 183 -16.68 2.92 -13.96
CA ALA A 183 -15.61 3.69 -14.55
C ALA A 183 -14.64 2.85 -15.41
N GLN A 184 -14.76 1.52 -15.42
CA GLN A 184 -13.95 0.67 -16.28
C GLN A 184 -14.45 0.74 -17.73
N PRO A 185 -13.55 0.68 -18.74
CA PRO A 185 -13.90 0.75 -20.16
C PRO A 185 -14.46 -0.59 -20.67
N VAL A 186 -15.50 -1.10 -20.02
CA VAL A 186 -16.11 -2.41 -20.32
C VAL A 186 -17.37 -2.28 -21.16
N GLN A 187 -17.48 -3.10 -22.19
CA GLN A 187 -18.53 -3.00 -23.20
C GLN A 187 -19.73 -3.92 -22.91
N ASP A 188 -19.51 -5.07 -22.26
CA ASP A 188 -20.55 -6.08 -22.05
C ASP A 188 -20.95 -6.28 -20.57
N ARG A 189 -22.16 -6.78 -20.35
CA ARG A 189 -22.71 -7.14 -19.04
C ARG A 189 -21.93 -8.29 -18.38
N SER A 190 -21.44 -9.27 -19.15
CA SER A 190 -20.69 -10.40 -18.60
C SER A 190 -19.34 -9.94 -18.01
N GLU A 191 -18.63 -9.06 -18.72
CA GLU A 191 -17.37 -8.47 -18.27
C GLU A 191 -17.57 -7.63 -16.99
N ARG A 192 -18.66 -6.86 -16.90
CA ARG A 192 -19.05 -6.15 -15.67
C ARG A 192 -19.31 -7.09 -14.50
N LEU A 193 -19.92 -8.25 -14.74
CA LEU A 193 -20.13 -9.26 -13.71
C LEU A 193 -18.81 -9.87 -13.25
N GLN A 194 -17.93 -10.21 -14.19
CA GLN A 194 -16.59 -10.74 -13.88
C GLN A 194 -15.78 -9.76 -13.03
N LEU A 195 -15.77 -8.47 -13.37
CA LEU A 195 -15.11 -7.44 -12.55
C LEU A 195 -15.69 -7.37 -11.14
N ARG A 196 -17.01 -7.49 -10.97
CA ARG A 196 -17.62 -7.51 -9.63
C ARG A 196 -17.19 -8.74 -8.84
N VAL A 197 -17.20 -9.91 -9.47
CA VAL A 197 -16.75 -11.16 -8.85
C VAL A 197 -15.29 -11.01 -8.42
N GLU A 198 -14.43 -10.52 -9.31
CA GLU A 198 -13.02 -10.26 -9.04
C GLU A 198 -12.79 -9.32 -7.85
N GLN A 199 -13.57 -8.24 -7.71
CA GLN A 199 -13.43 -7.35 -6.57
C GLN A 199 -13.85 -8.02 -5.25
N VAL A 200 -14.91 -8.82 -5.27
CA VAL A 200 -15.40 -9.54 -4.09
C VAL A 200 -14.50 -10.72 -3.72
N SER A 201 -13.89 -11.38 -4.71
CA SER A 201 -12.93 -12.49 -4.52
C SER A 201 -11.48 -12.03 -4.46
N SER A 202 -11.24 -10.72 -4.30
CA SER A 202 -9.90 -10.12 -4.41
C SER A 202 -8.88 -10.69 -3.43
N TYR A 203 -9.30 -11.26 -2.29
CA TYR A 203 -8.40 -11.93 -1.34
C TYR A 203 -8.30 -13.46 -1.54
N MET A 204 -9.05 -14.07 -2.45
CA MET A 204 -9.05 -15.52 -2.63
C MET A 204 -7.88 -16.04 -3.48
N PRO A 205 -7.31 -17.22 -3.14
CA PRO A 205 -7.52 -17.99 -1.92
C PRO A 205 -6.55 -17.61 -0.78
N ILE A 206 -5.38 -17.08 -1.12
CA ILE A 206 -4.25 -16.91 -0.20
C ILE A 206 -4.56 -15.91 0.93
N GLY A 207 -5.25 -14.81 0.61
CA GLY A 207 -5.65 -13.83 1.61
C GLY A 207 -6.68 -14.36 2.59
N HIS A 208 -7.65 -15.15 2.13
CA HIS A 208 -8.58 -15.80 3.06
C HIS A 208 -7.89 -16.79 3.98
N LEU A 209 -6.93 -17.56 3.47
CA LEU A 209 -6.09 -18.44 4.30
C LEU A 209 -5.35 -17.61 5.36
N TYR A 210 -4.69 -16.52 4.96
CA TYR A 210 -3.97 -15.64 5.89
C TYR A 210 -4.88 -15.04 6.97
N TYR A 211 -6.01 -14.43 6.59
CA TYR A 211 -6.89 -13.80 7.59
C TYR A 211 -7.53 -14.84 8.50
N THR A 212 -7.85 -16.04 8.00
CA THR A 212 -8.33 -17.15 8.85
C THR A 212 -7.28 -17.52 9.89
N LEU A 213 -6.02 -17.74 9.49
CA LEU A 213 -4.94 -18.09 10.41
C LEU A 213 -4.62 -16.95 11.38
N TRP A 214 -4.56 -15.70 10.89
CA TRP A 214 -4.26 -14.51 11.69
C TRP A 214 -5.36 -14.23 12.72
N HIS A 215 -6.63 -14.29 12.33
CA HIS A 215 -7.74 -14.10 13.27
C HIS A 215 -7.84 -15.28 14.25
N ALA A 216 -7.60 -16.51 13.82
CA ALA A 216 -7.54 -17.66 14.72
C ALA A 216 -6.43 -17.51 15.77
N PHE A 217 -5.23 -17.08 15.37
CA PHE A 217 -4.12 -16.75 16.27
C PHE A 217 -4.53 -15.69 17.30
N VAL A 218 -5.07 -14.56 16.85
CA VAL A 218 -5.47 -13.45 17.73
C VAL A 218 -6.57 -13.90 18.71
N VAL A 219 -7.64 -14.53 18.21
CA VAL A 219 -8.76 -14.99 19.04
C VAL A 219 -8.29 -16.00 20.08
N TYR A 220 -7.44 -16.95 19.69
CA TYR A 220 -6.92 -17.96 20.61
C TYR A 220 -6.10 -17.33 21.74
N HIS A 221 -5.07 -16.55 21.42
CA HIS A 221 -4.15 -16.02 22.44
C HIS A 221 -4.79 -14.92 23.29
N VAL A 222 -5.54 -14.01 22.69
CA VAL A 222 -6.27 -12.97 23.45
C VAL A 222 -7.36 -13.60 24.31
N GLY A 223 -8.07 -14.60 23.79
CA GLY A 223 -9.11 -15.33 24.51
C GLY A 223 -8.56 -16.06 25.74
N LEU A 224 -7.47 -16.84 25.57
CA LEU A 224 -6.83 -17.53 26.68
C LEU A 224 -6.25 -16.55 27.72
N PHE A 225 -5.62 -15.46 27.26
CA PHE A 225 -5.14 -14.42 28.15
C PHE A 225 -6.28 -13.80 28.99
N ALA A 226 -7.42 -13.49 28.35
CA ALA A 226 -8.58 -12.94 29.03
C ALA A 226 -9.18 -13.93 30.03
N LEU A 227 -9.40 -15.18 29.64
CA LEU A 227 -9.93 -16.22 30.52
C LEU A 227 -9.03 -16.43 31.75
N HIS A 228 -7.72 -16.49 31.54
CA HIS A 228 -6.75 -16.56 32.62
C HIS A 228 -6.81 -15.33 33.55
N ALA A 229 -6.91 -14.13 32.99
CA ALA A 229 -7.05 -12.89 33.77
C ALA A 229 -8.33 -12.84 34.62
N PHE A 230 -9.39 -13.54 34.20
CA PHE A 230 -10.63 -13.69 34.98
C PHE A 230 -10.64 -14.94 35.88
N GLY A 231 -9.52 -15.65 36.02
CA GLY A 231 -9.41 -16.85 36.86
C GLY A 231 -10.16 -18.07 36.31
N VAL A 232 -10.53 -18.05 35.03
CA VAL A 232 -11.21 -19.17 34.37
C VAL A 232 -10.17 -20.15 33.86
N ALA A 233 -10.10 -21.33 34.48
CA ALA A 233 -9.28 -22.43 33.98
C ALA A 233 -9.95 -23.06 32.76
N VAL A 234 -9.26 -23.05 31.61
CA VAL A 234 -9.72 -23.70 30.38
C VAL A 234 -8.69 -24.72 29.94
N THR A 235 -9.16 -25.95 29.74
CA THR A 235 -8.36 -27.01 29.13
C THR A 235 -8.53 -26.96 27.62
N VAL A 236 -7.46 -26.66 26.89
CA VAL A 236 -7.47 -26.67 25.44
C VAL A 236 -7.28 -28.11 24.95
N PRO A 237 -8.09 -28.60 23.99
CA PRO A 237 -7.87 -29.93 23.42
C PRO A 237 -6.50 -30.03 22.76
N VAL A 238 -5.78 -31.14 22.97
CA VAL A 238 -4.42 -31.39 22.42
C VAL A 238 -4.34 -31.16 20.90
N VAL A 239 -5.40 -31.50 20.16
CA VAL A 239 -5.47 -31.25 18.71
C VAL A 239 -5.43 -29.75 18.37
N VAL A 240 -6.08 -28.92 19.18
CA VAL A 240 -6.08 -27.45 19.01
C VAL A 240 -4.72 -26.89 19.40
N GLU A 241 -4.11 -27.36 20.49
CA GLU A 241 -2.76 -26.94 20.88
C GLU A 241 -1.72 -27.24 19.80
N ARG A 242 -1.76 -28.45 19.22
CA ARG A 242 -0.87 -28.84 18.11
C ARG A 242 -1.11 -28.03 16.84
N ALA A 243 -2.36 -27.72 16.52
CA ALA A 243 -2.66 -26.86 15.39
C ALA A 243 -2.15 -25.44 15.64
N MET A 244 -2.36 -24.91 16.84
CA MET A 244 -1.94 -23.56 17.19
C MET A 244 -0.41 -23.43 17.26
N SER A 245 0.35 -24.45 17.65
CA SER A 245 1.82 -24.37 17.62
C SER A 245 2.38 -24.15 16.21
N ILE A 246 1.71 -24.69 15.18
CA ILE A 246 2.04 -24.40 13.77
C ILE A 246 1.68 -22.94 13.45
N VAL A 247 0.50 -22.49 13.88
CA VAL A 247 0.06 -21.11 13.66
C VAL A 247 0.96 -20.10 14.38
N ASP A 248 1.45 -20.41 15.57
CA ASP A 248 2.38 -19.58 16.36
C ASP A 248 3.71 -19.41 15.63
N PHE A 249 4.23 -20.51 15.06
CA PHE A 249 5.40 -20.43 14.20
C PHE A 249 5.14 -19.53 12.99
N LEU A 250 4.03 -19.75 12.27
CA LEU A 250 3.64 -18.92 11.13
C LEU A 250 3.40 -17.46 11.52
N ALA A 251 2.89 -17.19 12.73
CA ALA A 251 2.63 -15.85 13.23
C ALA A 251 3.92 -15.03 13.31
N VAL A 252 5.04 -15.65 13.65
CA VAL A 252 6.34 -14.97 13.73
C VAL A 252 6.97 -14.77 12.36
N VAL A 253 6.92 -15.76 11.48
CA VAL A 253 7.72 -15.77 10.24
C VAL A 253 6.95 -15.33 9.00
N TRP A 254 5.61 -15.33 9.05
CA TRP A 254 4.76 -15.08 7.89
C TRP A 254 3.58 -14.14 8.18
N LEU A 255 2.76 -14.42 9.20
CA LEU A 255 1.53 -13.66 9.43
C LEU A 255 1.80 -12.28 10.05
N GLY A 256 2.45 -12.24 11.21
CA GLY A 256 2.81 -11.02 11.93
C GLY A 256 3.69 -10.05 11.14
N PRO A 257 4.73 -10.50 10.42
CA PRO A 257 5.51 -9.64 9.52
C PRO A 257 4.63 -8.92 8.49
N ASN A 258 3.69 -9.65 7.90
CA ASN A 258 2.75 -9.10 6.92
C ASN A 258 1.74 -8.15 7.54
N PHE A 259 1.28 -8.43 8.76
CA PHE A 259 0.45 -7.50 9.54
C PHE A 259 1.18 -6.16 9.78
N VAL A 260 2.40 -6.20 10.33
CA VAL A 260 3.20 -4.98 10.62
C VAL A 260 3.45 -4.18 9.35
N ARG A 261 3.92 -4.85 8.31
CA ARG A 261 4.20 -4.20 7.02
C ARG A 261 2.93 -3.64 6.37
N SER A 262 1.79 -4.36 6.44
CA SER A 262 0.51 -3.89 5.89
C SER A 262 -0.02 -2.68 6.65
N PHE A 263 0.05 -2.70 7.98
CA PHE A 263 -0.27 -1.54 8.81
C PHE A 263 0.56 -0.32 8.39
N CYS A 264 1.88 -0.48 8.25
CA CYS A 264 2.78 0.62 7.93
C CYS A 264 2.48 1.22 6.54
N ILE A 265 2.35 0.39 5.49
CA ILE A 265 2.03 0.90 4.16
C ILE A 265 0.63 1.52 4.11
N ASN A 266 -0.38 0.91 4.74
CA ASN A 266 -1.74 1.45 4.77
C ASN A 266 -1.78 2.79 5.52
N PHE A 267 -1.07 2.89 6.64
CA PHE A 267 -0.91 4.14 7.37
C PHE A 267 -0.26 5.21 6.49
N VAL A 268 0.86 4.90 5.85
CA VAL A 268 1.62 5.85 5.04
C VAL A 268 0.82 6.27 3.79
N SER A 269 0.38 5.32 2.96
CA SER A 269 -0.33 5.59 1.70
C SER A 269 -1.65 6.32 1.92
N SER A 270 -2.48 5.84 2.85
CA SER A 270 -3.79 6.45 3.10
C SER A 270 -3.72 7.83 3.75
N ASN A 271 -2.55 8.32 4.17
CA ASN A 271 -2.36 9.67 4.70
C ASN A 271 -1.62 10.60 3.73
N MET A 272 -0.96 10.07 2.71
CA MET A 272 -0.30 10.90 1.69
C MET A 272 -1.19 11.20 0.48
N HIS A 273 -2.16 10.34 0.19
CA HIS A 273 -3.12 10.60 -0.87
C HIS A 273 -4.14 11.62 -0.38
N TYR A 274 -4.46 12.57 -1.26
CA TYR A 274 -5.59 13.45 -1.04
C TYR A 274 -6.88 12.80 -1.50
N PHE A 275 -8.01 13.31 -1.04
CA PHE A 275 -9.30 12.69 -1.28
C PHE A 275 -10.41 13.71 -1.55
N GLY A 276 -10.97 13.63 -2.74
CA GLY A 276 -12.26 14.16 -3.17
C GLY A 276 -12.35 15.65 -3.46
N ASP A 277 -11.65 16.55 -2.75
CA ASP A 277 -11.65 18.00 -3.04
C ASP A 277 -10.47 18.44 -3.91
N ILE A 278 -10.03 17.53 -4.78
CA ILE A 278 -8.93 17.70 -5.73
C ILE A 278 -9.43 17.50 -7.15
N ASP A 279 -8.75 18.10 -8.12
CA ASP A 279 -8.87 17.63 -9.50
C ASP A 279 -8.06 16.33 -9.63
N SER A 280 -8.76 15.21 -9.80
CA SER A 280 -8.12 13.89 -9.90
C SER A 280 -7.26 13.72 -11.15
N ARG A 281 -7.39 14.60 -12.16
CA ARG A 281 -6.49 14.63 -13.33
C ARG A 281 -5.25 15.49 -13.09
N ASN A 282 -5.25 16.31 -12.03
CA ASN A 282 -4.11 17.11 -11.63
C ASN A 282 -3.22 16.32 -10.66
N VAL A 283 -2.19 15.68 -11.20
CA VAL A 283 -1.23 14.86 -10.44
C VAL A 283 -0.54 15.61 -9.30
N ILE A 284 -0.42 16.95 -9.38
CA ILE A 284 0.15 17.80 -8.32
C ILE A 284 -0.69 17.74 -7.05
N GLN A 285 -2.01 17.53 -7.19
CA GLN A 285 -2.96 17.48 -6.08
C GLN A 285 -3.25 16.06 -5.60
N GLN A 286 -2.82 15.02 -6.32
CA GLN A 286 -3.14 13.63 -5.97
C GLN A 286 -2.43 13.16 -4.68
N THR A 287 -1.17 13.55 -4.50
CA THR A 287 -0.31 13.09 -3.40
C THR A 287 0.48 14.22 -2.75
N GLN A 288 0.93 13.99 -1.53
CA GLN A 288 2.03 14.73 -0.90
C GLN A 288 3.25 13.84 -0.72
N VAL A 289 4.43 14.44 -0.59
CA VAL A 289 5.59 13.74 -0.03
C VAL A 289 5.44 13.73 1.49
N LEU A 290 5.43 12.54 2.07
CA LEU A 290 5.20 12.33 3.50
C LEU A 290 6.42 11.61 4.10
N ASN A 291 7.39 12.38 4.58
CA ASN A 291 8.68 11.91 5.08
C ASN A 291 9.23 12.65 6.32
N PRO A 292 8.41 13.07 7.30
CA PRO A 292 8.96 13.63 8.54
C PRO A 292 9.70 12.55 9.33
N TRP A 293 10.69 12.94 10.13
CA TRP A 293 11.57 12.01 10.84
C TRP A 293 10.83 10.99 11.73
N TRP A 294 9.72 11.39 12.35
CA TRP A 294 8.92 10.53 13.24
C TRP A 294 8.19 9.42 12.48
N MET A 295 8.11 9.49 11.15
CA MET A 295 7.55 8.43 10.33
C MET A 295 8.56 7.32 10.01
N LEU A 296 9.82 7.45 10.42
CA LEU A 296 10.87 6.46 10.15
C LEU A 296 10.44 5.01 10.49
N PRO A 297 9.75 4.72 11.61
CA PRO A 297 9.30 3.35 11.90
C PRO A 297 8.34 2.80 10.84
N PHE A 298 7.41 3.62 10.34
CA PHE A 298 6.49 3.20 9.28
C PHE A 298 7.19 3.10 7.93
N GLN A 299 8.08 4.05 7.64
CA GLN A 299 8.86 4.06 6.40
C GLN A 299 9.78 2.85 6.30
N LEU A 300 10.34 2.37 7.41
CA LEU A 300 11.16 1.17 7.45
C LEU A 300 10.41 -0.05 6.91
N PHE A 301 9.15 -0.23 7.29
CA PHE A 301 8.33 -1.38 6.87
C PHE A 301 7.49 -1.11 5.61
N CYS A 302 7.65 0.04 4.96
CA CYS A 302 7.16 0.28 3.61
C CYS A 302 8.24 0.77 2.64
N PHE A 303 9.51 0.53 2.97
CA PHE A 303 10.67 0.90 2.16
C PHE A 303 10.67 2.35 1.65
N ASN A 304 10.48 3.31 2.56
CA ASN A 304 10.44 4.75 2.28
C ASN A 304 9.34 5.16 1.28
N PHE A 305 8.25 4.39 1.14
CA PHE A 305 7.17 4.66 0.21
C PHE A 305 6.66 6.10 0.30
N GLY A 306 6.50 6.68 1.49
CA GLY A 306 6.02 8.07 1.61
C GLY A 306 6.98 9.15 1.16
N SER A 307 8.26 8.81 1.04
CA SER A 307 9.24 9.69 0.41
C SER A 307 9.17 9.64 -1.11
N THR A 308 8.90 8.46 -1.69
CA THR A 308 9.10 8.23 -3.14
C THR A 308 7.83 8.02 -3.95
N HIS A 309 6.69 7.76 -3.34
CA HIS A 309 5.47 7.41 -4.06
C HIS A 309 4.91 8.59 -4.87
N ALA A 310 5.01 9.82 -4.37
CA ALA A 310 4.66 11.00 -5.17
C ALA A 310 5.44 11.06 -6.50
N ILE A 311 6.72 10.66 -6.51
CA ILE A 311 7.54 10.59 -7.74
C ILE A 311 6.92 9.62 -8.74
N HIS A 312 6.42 8.49 -8.25
CA HIS A 312 5.82 7.44 -9.07
C HIS A 312 4.56 7.91 -9.82
N HIS A 313 3.76 8.81 -9.23
CA HIS A 313 2.61 9.41 -9.90
C HIS A 313 3.01 10.27 -11.11
N PHE A 314 4.19 10.91 -11.06
CA PHE A 314 4.69 11.75 -12.15
C PHE A 314 5.46 10.95 -13.20
N VAL A 315 6.30 10.01 -12.76
CA VAL A 315 7.21 9.22 -13.60
C VAL A 315 7.07 7.73 -13.26
N VAL A 316 6.24 7.05 -14.05
CA VAL A 316 5.94 5.62 -13.87
C VAL A 316 7.11 4.72 -14.32
N ARG A 317 8.01 5.15 -15.22
CA ARG A 317 9.06 4.25 -15.75
C ARG A 317 10.13 3.83 -14.73
N ASP A 318 10.25 4.58 -13.64
CA ASP A 318 11.35 4.42 -12.70
C ASP A 318 10.98 3.42 -11.62
N PRO A 319 11.72 2.31 -11.48
CA PRO A 319 11.50 1.33 -10.43
C PRO A 319 11.93 1.89 -9.08
N PHE A 320 11.50 1.23 -8.00
CA PHE A 320 11.64 1.76 -6.65
C PHE A 320 13.07 2.18 -6.29
N TYR A 321 14.08 1.39 -6.67
CA TYR A 321 15.48 1.70 -6.38
C TYR A 321 15.96 2.95 -7.13
N ILE A 322 15.49 3.21 -8.35
CA ILE A 322 15.79 4.46 -9.06
C ILE A 322 15.11 5.63 -8.36
N ARG A 323 13.83 5.48 -7.98
CA ARG A 323 13.09 6.51 -7.23
C ARG A 323 13.80 6.87 -5.92
N GLN A 324 14.39 5.90 -5.22
CA GLN A 324 15.20 6.15 -4.01
C GLN A 324 16.48 6.94 -4.34
N LEU A 325 17.23 6.53 -5.37
CA LEU A 325 18.50 7.15 -5.74
C LEU A 325 18.33 8.59 -6.28
N THR A 326 17.20 8.88 -6.93
CA THR A 326 16.90 10.20 -7.51
C THR A 326 16.00 11.07 -6.62
N ALA A 327 15.61 10.57 -5.43
CA ALA A 327 14.64 11.21 -4.55
C ALA A 327 14.96 12.68 -4.25
N ARG A 328 16.24 13.02 -4.03
CA ARG A 328 16.65 14.41 -3.74
C ARG A 328 16.31 15.36 -4.88
N THR A 329 16.66 15.00 -6.12
CA THR A 329 16.37 15.82 -7.31
C THR A 329 14.87 15.87 -7.57
N ALA A 330 14.20 14.71 -7.46
CA ALA A 330 12.76 14.63 -7.62
C ALA A 330 12.01 15.50 -6.60
N HIS A 331 12.42 15.49 -5.33
CA HIS A 331 11.83 16.31 -4.28
C HIS A 331 12.00 17.80 -4.54
N ALA A 332 13.17 18.23 -5.03
CA ALA A 332 13.38 19.63 -5.42
C ALA A 332 12.41 20.04 -6.54
N ALA A 333 12.27 19.20 -7.56
CA ALA A 333 11.34 19.47 -8.66
C ALA A 333 9.86 19.46 -8.22
N LEU A 334 9.47 18.52 -7.35
CA LEU A 334 8.13 18.46 -6.77
C LEU A 334 7.80 19.72 -5.95
N ARG A 335 8.76 20.22 -5.15
CA ARG A 335 8.58 21.47 -4.38
C ARG A 335 8.40 22.67 -5.30
N GLU A 336 9.19 22.76 -6.37
CA GLU A 336 9.16 23.89 -7.31
C GLU A 336 7.76 24.05 -7.94
N VAL A 337 7.07 22.95 -8.20
CA VAL A 337 5.72 22.97 -8.79
C VAL A 337 4.57 22.99 -7.78
N GLY A 338 4.88 23.03 -6.48
CA GLY A 338 3.89 23.16 -5.41
C GLY A 338 3.26 21.86 -4.92
N VAL A 339 3.89 20.69 -5.15
CA VAL A 339 3.52 19.47 -4.43
C VAL A 339 3.82 19.69 -2.95
N ARG A 340 2.85 19.35 -2.09
CA ARG A 340 2.96 19.54 -0.65
C ARG A 340 3.90 18.51 -0.02
N PHE A 341 4.58 18.92 1.04
CA PHE A 341 5.45 18.07 1.83
C PHE A 341 4.98 18.12 3.28
N ASN A 342 4.76 16.96 3.88
CA ASN A 342 4.44 16.82 5.29
C ASN A 342 3.25 17.69 5.73
N ASP A 343 2.21 17.79 4.89
CA ASP A 343 0.89 18.33 5.27
C ASP A 343 0.20 17.31 6.18
N VAL A 344 0.69 17.22 7.42
CA VAL A 344 0.13 16.37 8.48
C VAL A 344 -1.27 16.82 8.91
N GLY A 345 -1.66 18.04 8.52
CA GLY A 345 -3.02 18.54 8.74
C GLY A 345 -4.08 17.71 8.00
N THR A 346 -3.72 16.95 6.96
CA THR A 346 -4.63 16.01 6.28
C THR A 346 -5.23 14.98 7.22
N PHE A 347 -4.57 14.68 8.34
CA PHE A 347 -5.04 13.72 9.32
C PHE A 347 -6.33 14.27 9.96
N ALA A 348 -6.34 15.53 10.38
CA ALA A 348 -7.54 16.18 10.91
C ALA A 348 -8.61 16.41 9.83
N ARG A 349 -8.20 16.58 8.57
CA ARG A 349 -9.10 16.93 7.46
C ARG A 349 -9.61 15.74 6.65
N ALA A 350 -9.43 14.50 7.12
CA ALA A 350 -9.81 13.29 6.39
C ALA A 350 -9.31 13.31 4.93
N ASN A 351 -8.00 13.58 4.78
CA ASN A 351 -7.30 13.58 3.51
C ASN A 351 -7.69 14.69 2.51
N ARG A 352 -8.40 15.73 2.94
CA ARG A 352 -8.74 16.87 2.07
C ARG A 352 -7.54 17.77 1.74
N TRP A 353 -7.45 18.22 0.50
CA TRP A 353 -6.42 19.17 0.04
C TRP A 353 -6.70 20.57 0.58
N GLY A 354 -7.95 21.01 0.59
CA GLY A 354 -8.39 22.25 1.23
C GLY A 354 -8.75 22.06 2.71
N GLY A 355 -9.47 23.04 3.26
CA GLY A 355 -10.10 22.93 4.58
C GLY A 355 -11.20 21.86 4.60
N TYR A 356 -11.38 21.15 5.72
CA TYR A 356 -12.47 20.17 5.83
C TYR A 356 -13.82 20.90 5.86
N ARG A 357 -14.61 20.75 4.79
CA ARG A 357 -16.02 21.13 4.77
C ARG A 357 -16.84 19.85 4.96
N PRO A 358 -17.56 19.66 6.07
CA PRO A 358 -18.50 18.55 6.17
C PRO A 358 -19.48 18.64 4.99
N PRO A 359 -19.93 17.50 4.43
CA PRO A 359 -21.07 17.51 3.52
C PRO A 359 -22.19 18.30 4.21
N ARG A 360 -22.77 19.30 3.54
CA ARG A 360 -23.96 19.99 4.05
C ARG A 360 -24.98 18.90 4.38
N GLY A 361 -25.29 18.73 5.66
CA GLY A 361 -26.02 17.57 6.13
C GLY A 361 -27.38 17.43 5.46
N THR A 362 -27.86 16.18 5.43
CA THR A 362 -29.24 15.90 5.85
C THR A 362 -29.58 16.80 7.03
N ARG A 363 -30.20 17.95 6.75
CA ARG A 363 -30.81 18.77 7.79
C ARG A 363 -31.91 17.91 8.40
N ASN A 364 -31.86 17.74 9.71
CA ASN A 364 -33.07 17.49 10.47
C ASN A 364 -34.09 18.53 10.01
N ALA A 365 -35.25 18.07 9.55
CA ALA A 365 -36.39 18.93 9.35
C ALA A 365 -36.66 19.67 10.67
N PRO A 366 -37.02 20.96 10.64
CA PRO A 366 -37.41 21.66 11.85
C PRO A 366 -38.66 20.96 12.41
N ALA A 367 -38.60 20.61 13.70
CA ALA A 367 -39.81 20.41 14.49
C ALA A 367 -40.39 21.80 14.71
N ASP A 368 -41.48 22.11 14.02
CA ASP A 368 -42.45 23.17 14.36
C ASP A 368 -43.71 22.98 13.48
N ALA A 369 -44.67 22.24 14.03
CA ALA A 369 -46.14 22.35 13.91
C ALA A 369 -46.81 21.06 14.40
#